data_AF-A0A359B8U6-F1
#
_entry.id   AF-A0A359B8U6-F1
#
_cell.length_a   1.000
_cell.length_b   1.000
_cell.length_c   1.000
_cell.angle_alpha   90.00
_cell.angle_beta   90.00
_cell.angle_gamma   90.00
#
_symmetry.space_group_name_H-M   'P 1'
#
loop_
_entity.id
_entity.type
_entity.pdbx_description
1 polymer ?
#
loop_
_entity_poly.entity_id
_entity_poly.type
_entity_poly.pdbx_seq_one_letter_code
_entity_poly.pdbx_strand_id
1 'polypeptide(L)'
;MDQQTNQPVETLEEIISNFELLIQEKRSHSTEQSLNSQAEYQCRQCQDHGIIFDDNKNAAYPCRCQENRKRERMFKNSRITPAFKSKTLDNFNTQGRPPIVKKMLQSARHYVSNFGTHGENNWLVCLGEPGCGKTHLSLAVANTLLTSDVQVMYFPHVEGMSELKNTFSKNEETLEEKLRELRNVDVLVWDDLFKGRKEVTPWTIEIVFDALNYRYLNLLPTIISSEWTPEMLLNLDKAIGSRILERGKGHLVVVEGIDCNFRLA
;
A
#
# COMPACT_ATOMS: atom_id res chain seq x y z
N MET A 1 -49.68 -24.42 7.09
CA MET A 1 -49.34 -25.47 6.12
C MET A 1 -48.13 -24.96 5.36
N ASP A 2 -46.95 -25.10 5.94
CA ASP A 2 -45.69 -24.71 5.28
C ASP A 2 -44.99 -25.99 4.85
N GLN A 3 -44.93 -26.22 3.53
CA GLN A 3 -44.07 -27.22 2.92
C GLN A 3 -42.76 -26.54 2.55
N GLN A 4 -41.72 -26.74 3.37
CA GLN A 4 -40.35 -26.45 2.97
C GLN A 4 -39.85 -27.59 2.06
N THR A 5 -39.58 -27.24 0.81
CA THR A 5 -38.93 -28.12 -0.17
C THR A 5 -37.45 -28.26 0.19
N ASN A 6 -37.09 -29.43 0.69
CA ASN A 6 -35.71 -29.81 0.98
C ASN A 6 -35.03 -30.18 -0.35
N GLN A 7 -34.21 -29.29 -0.91
CA GLN A 7 -33.32 -29.65 -2.02
C GLN A 7 -32.13 -30.47 -1.49
N PRO A 8 -31.70 -31.53 -2.19
CA PRO A 8 -30.58 -32.33 -1.75
C PRO A 8 -29.28 -31.50 -1.81
N VAL A 9 -28.52 -31.53 -0.73
CA VAL A 9 -27.15 -31.02 -0.67
C VAL A 9 -26.28 -32.06 -1.39
N GLU A 10 -25.60 -31.65 -2.46
CA GLU A 10 -24.68 -32.51 -3.21
C GLU A 10 -23.64 -33.13 -2.26
N THR A 11 -23.43 -34.43 -2.41
CA THR A 11 -22.44 -35.16 -1.64
C THR A 11 -21.02 -34.78 -2.08
N LEU A 12 -20.04 -34.88 -1.17
CA LEU A 12 -18.63 -34.59 -1.48
C LEU A 12 -18.10 -35.40 -2.68
N GLU A 13 -18.62 -36.61 -2.90
CA GLU A 13 -18.27 -37.47 -4.04
C GLU A 13 -18.82 -36.92 -5.37
N GLU A 14 -20.04 -36.37 -5.37
CA GLU A 14 -20.65 -35.73 -6.55
C GLU A 14 -19.90 -34.44 -6.93
N ILE A 15 -19.45 -33.66 -5.95
CA ILE A 15 -18.66 -32.45 -6.17
C ILE A 15 -17.29 -32.79 -6.80
N ILE A 16 -16.61 -33.83 -6.30
CA ILE A 16 -15.31 -34.26 -6.83
C ILE A 16 -15.47 -34.78 -8.27
N SER A 17 -16.49 -35.59 -8.54
CA SER A 17 -16.78 -36.11 -9.88
C SER A 17 -17.07 -34.99 -10.89
N ASN A 18 -17.88 -34.00 -10.50
CA ASN A 18 -18.16 -32.82 -11.33
C ASN A 18 -16.89 -32.00 -11.60
N PHE A 19 -15.98 -31.90 -10.63
CA PHE A 19 -14.72 -31.19 -10.80
C PHE A 19 -13.76 -31.92 -11.75
N GLU A 20 -13.70 -33.25 -11.70
CA GLU A 20 -12.90 -34.07 -12.61
C GLU A 20 -13.40 -34.00 -14.06
N LEU A 21 -14.73 -33.98 -14.26
CA LEU A 21 -15.34 -33.79 -15.58
C LEU A 21 -15.02 -32.40 -16.18
N LEU A 22 -15.08 -31.34 -15.37
CA LEU A 22 -14.68 -29.98 -15.78
C LEU A 22 -13.20 -29.89 -16.15
N ILE A 23 -12.33 -30.65 -15.48
CA ILE A 23 -10.90 -30.74 -15.82
C ILE A 23 -10.71 -31.50 -17.14
N GLN A 24 -11.48 -32.56 -17.39
CA GLN A 24 -11.44 -33.31 -18.64
C GLN A 24 -11.94 -32.49 -19.84
N GLU A 25 -13.04 -31.73 -19.69
CA GLU A 25 -13.54 -30.85 -20.76
C GLU A 25 -12.54 -29.74 -21.13
N LYS A 26 -11.85 -29.17 -20.12
CA LYS A 26 -10.75 -28.20 -20.36
C LYS A 26 -9.55 -28.83 -21.03
N ARG A 27 -9.26 -30.11 -20.76
CA ARG A 27 -8.18 -30.86 -21.42
C ARG A 27 -8.55 -31.19 -22.88
N SER A 28 -9.78 -31.62 -23.17
CA SER A 28 -10.20 -31.90 -24.55
C SER A 28 -10.22 -30.65 -25.43
N HIS A 29 -10.65 -29.49 -24.90
CA HIS A 29 -10.59 -28.22 -25.64
C HIS A 29 -9.17 -27.67 -25.87
N SER A 30 -8.16 -28.19 -25.16
CA SER A 30 -6.75 -27.81 -25.35
C SER A 30 -6.05 -28.58 -26.48
N THR A 31 -6.68 -29.61 -27.05
CA THR A 31 -6.01 -30.58 -27.94
C THR A 31 -6.11 -30.25 -29.45
N GLU A 32 -6.92 -29.28 -29.87
CA GLU A 32 -7.07 -28.91 -31.30
C GLU A 32 -6.48 -27.54 -31.69
N GLN A 33 -5.82 -26.83 -30.78
CA GLN A 33 -5.01 -25.66 -31.11
C GLN A 33 -3.59 -25.82 -30.59
N SER A 34 -2.85 -26.76 -31.18
CA SER A 34 -1.41 -26.69 -31.18
C SER A 34 -0.94 -26.45 -32.60
N LEU A 35 -0.27 -25.32 -32.81
CA LEU A 35 0.90 -25.14 -33.68
C LEU A 35 1.33 -23.68 -33.55
N ASN A 36 2.53 -23.49 -32.96
CA ASN A 36 3.28 -22.24 -32.79
C ASN A 36 2.77 -21.21 -31.76
N SER A 37 3.13 -21.42 -30.50
CA SER A 37 3.90 -20.42 -29.76
C SER A 37 4.82 -21.13 -28.78
N GLN A 38 6.14 -20.93 -28.90
CA GLN A 38 7.03 -21.21 -27.78
C GLN A 38 6.65 -20.18 -26.71
N ALA A 39 5.87 -20.59 -25.72
CA ALA A 39 5.61 -19.74 -24.57
C ALA A 39 6.96 -19.52 -23.86
N GLU A 40 7.58 -18.36 -24.09
CA GLU A 40 8.77 -17.92 -23.34
C GLU A 40 8.35 -17.65 -21.90
N TYR A 41 8.34 -18.70 -21.08
CA TYR A 41 8.11 -18.56 -19.66
C TYR A 41 9.21 -17.70 -19.03
N GLN A 42 8.83 -16.71 -18.23
CA GLN A 42 9.78 -15.85 -17.52
C GLN A 42 10.57 -16.63 -16.46
N CYS A 43 9.91 -17.59 -15.80
CA CYS A 43 10.54 -18.53 -14.88
C CYS A 43 10.47 -19.95 -15.42
N ARG A 44 11.62 -20.47 -15.88
CA ARG A 44 11.74 -21.86 -16.37
C ARG A 44 11.54 -22.94 -15.30
N GLN A 45 11.64 -22.60 -14.01
CA GLN A 45 11.53 -23.57 -12.91
C GLN A 45 10.08 -23.93 -12.56
N CYS A 46 9.18 -22.96 -12.59
CA CYS A 46 7.76 -23.18 -12.27
C CYS A 46 6.82 -22.88 -13.45
N GLN A 47 7.38 -22.58 -14.63
CA GLN A 47 6.64 -22.15 -15.81
C GLN A 47 5.61 -21.06 -15.48
N ASP A 48 6.07 -20.09 -14.71
CA ASP A 48 5.29 -18.95 -14.23
C ASP A 48 4.14 -19.21 -13.26
N HIS A 49 3.89 -20.46 -12.82
CA HIS A 49 2.87 -20.79 -11.81
C HIS A 49 3.23 -20.33 -10.39
N GLY A 50 4.51 -20.09 -10.12
CA GLY A 50 5.02 -19.72 -8.80
C GLY A 50 5.17 -20.90 -7.83
N ILE A 51 4.69 -22.09 -8.15
CA ILE A 51 4.80 -23.29 -7.31
C ILE A 51 5.61 -24.35 -8.06
N ILE A 52 6.48 -25.06 -7.35
CA ILE A 52 7.23 -26.21 -7.85
C ILE A 52 6.62 -27.45 -7.21
N PHE A 53 6.19 -28.40 -8.03
CA PHE A 53 5.72 -29.72 -7.58
C PHE A 53 6.89 -30.70 -7.58
N ASP A 54 7.04 -31.45 -6.48
CA ASP A 54 8.00 -32.55 -6.34
C ASP A 54 7.20 -33.85 -6.20
N ASP A 55 6.99 -34.53 -7.33
CA ASP A 55 6.20 -35.76 -7.41
C ASP A 55 6.80 -36.90 -6.56
N ASN A 56 8.12 -36.93 -6.38
CA ASN A 56 8.80 -37.96 -5.58
C ASN A 56 8.52 -37.81 -4.08
N LYS A 57 8.23 -36.58 -3.63
CA LYS A 57 7.92 -36.27 -2.23
C LYS A 57 6.44 -36.00 -1.99
N ASN A 58 5.63 -36.06 -3.05
CA ASN A 58 4.23 -35.66 -3.03
C ASN A 58 4.02 -34.29 -2.35
N ALA A 59 4.85 -33.31 -2.71
CA ALA A 59 4.92 -32.02 -2.02
C ALA A 59 4.98 -30.86 -3.03
N ALA A 60 4.51 -29.69 -2.60
CA ALA A 60 4.57 -28.46 -3.37
C ALA A 60 5.33 -27.39 -2.58
N TYR A 61 6.26 -26.69 -3.25
CA TYR A 61 7.08 -25.65 -2.65
C TYR A 61 6.92 -24.33 -3.40
N PRO A 62 6.97 -23.18 -2.71
CA PRO A 62 7.01 -21.90 -3.38
C PRO A 62 8.30 -21.78 -4.20
N CYS A 63 8.16 -21.40 -5.48
CA CYS A 63 9.29 -21.11 -6.34
C CYS A 63 9.97 -19.80 -5.93
N ARG A 64 11.30 -19.75 -6.00
CA ARG A 64 12.08 -18.52 -5.77
C ARG A 64 11.68 -17.35 -6.67
N CYS A 65 11.10 -17.63 -7.85
CA CYS A 65 10.59 -16.55 -8.70
C CYS A 65 9.46 -15.75 -8.05
N GLN A 66 8.76 -16.31 -7.05
CA GLN A 66 7.78 -15.57 -6.26
C GLN A 66 8.45 -14.43 -5.50
N GLU A 67 9.66 -14.61 -4.95
CA GLU A 67 10.43 -13.54 -4.29
C GLU A 67 10.83 -12.46 -5.29
N ASN A 68 11.28 -12.85 -6.48
CA ASN A 68 11.63 -11.90 -7.54
C ASN A 68 10.42 -11.10 -8.00
N ARG A 69 9.28 -11.76 -8.23
CA ARG A 69 8.02 -11.11 -8.59
C ARG A 69 7.48 -10.25 -7.46
N LYS A 70 7.62 -10.68 -6.21
CA LYS A 70 7.25 -9.90 -5.03
C LYS A 70 8.07 -8.61 -5.01
N ARG A 71 9.40 -8.69 -5.15
CA ARG A 71 10.27 -7.52 -5.30
C ARG A 71 9.88 -6.66 -6.50
N GLU A 72 9.70 -7.24 -7.68
CA GLU A 72 9.29 -6.46 -8.86
C GLU A 72 7.94 -5.78 -8.70
N ARG A 73 6.97 -6.41 -8.03
CA ARG A 73 5.69 -5.79 -7.66
C ARG A 73 5.88 -4.67 -6.63
N MET A 74 6.74 -4.89 -5.62
CA MET A 74 7.14 -3.85 -4.67
C MET A 74 7.76 -2.65 -5.39
N PHE A 75 8.59 -2.86 -6.41
CA PHE A 75 9.23 -1.81 -7.21
C PHE A 75 8.31 -1.15 -8.24
N LYS A 76 7.40 -1.89 -8.88
CA LYS A 76 6.44 -1.36 -9.87
C LYS A 76 5.37 -0.49 -9.21
N ASN A 77 4.88 -0.87 -8.03
CA ASN A 77 3.77 -0.18 -7.38
C ASN A 77 4.22 1.07 -6.59
N SER A 78 5.52 1.30 -6.45
CA SER A 78 6.09 2.33 -5.56
C SER A 78 6.53 3.61 -6.27
N ARG A 79 6.30 3.76 -7.59
CA ARG A 79 6.70 4.95 -8.38
C ARG A 79 8.10 5.47 -8.03
N ILE A 80 9.06 4.57 -7.83
CA ILE A 80 10.37 4.93 -7.28
C ILE A 80 11.16 5.75 -8.31
N THR A 81 11.26 7.05 -8.05
CA THR A 81 12.13 7.96 -8.80
C THR A 81 13.56 7.89 -8.26
N PRO A 82 14.58 8.34 -9.02
CA PRO A 82 15.94 8.48 -8.48
C PRO A 82 15.98 9.38 -7.23
N ALA A 83 15.18 10.45 -7.22
CA ALA A 83 15.02 11.34 -6.08
C ALA A 83 14.40 10.64 -4.86
N PHE A 84 13.55 9.63 -5.05
CA PHE A 84 13.03 8.77 -3.98
C PHE A 84 14.16 7.92 -3.38
N LYS A 85 14.93 7.22 -4.23
CA LYS A 85 16.01 6.32 -3.79
C LYS A 85 17.10 7.02 -2.98
N SER A 86 17.36 8.29 -3.27
CA SER A 86 18.41 9.05 -2.60
C SER A 86 18.03 9.57 -1.21
N LYS A 87 16.80 9.36 -0.72
CA LYS A 87 16.37 9.85 0.60
C LYS A 87 16.59 8.78 1.65
N THR A 88 17.44 9.04 2.64
CA THR A 88 17.73 8.12 3.74
C THR A 88 17.62 8.83 5.08
N LEU A 89 17.52 8.06 6.16
CA LEU A 89 17.49 8.61 7.52
C LEU A 89 18.86 9.22 7.89
N ASP A 90 19.93 8.72 7.28
CA ASP A 90 21.30 9.15 7.57
C ASP A 90 21.67 10.47 6.88
N ASN A 91 21.11 10.73 5.70
CA ASN A 91 21.36 11.97 4.96
C ASN A 91 20.33 13.08 5.24
N PHE A 92 19.50 12.91 6.28
CA PHE A 92 18.59 13.96 6.75
C PHE A 92 19.35 14.97 7.64
N ASN A 93 19.61 16.16 7.10
CA ASN A 93 20.38 17.18 7.82
C ASN A 93 19.57 17.84 8.95
N THR A 94 20.10 17.80 10.17
CA THR A 94 19.51 18.46 11.35
C THR A 94 20.41 19.54 11.97
N GLN A 95 21.56 19.83 11.35
CA GLN A 95 22.48 20.85 11.82
C GLN A 95 21.84 22.23 11.72
N GLY A 96 21.94 23.00 12.80
CA GLY A 96 21.33 24.34 12.91
C GLY A 96 19.79 24.35 12.89
N ARG A 97 19.13 23.18 12.93
CA ARG A 97 17.67 23.09 12.86
C ARG A 97 17.01 23.07 14.24
N PRO A 98 15.77 23.59 14.35
CA PRO A 98 15.01 23.59 15.60
C PRO A 98 14.83 22.18 16.19
N PRO A 99 14.65 22.04 17.52
CA PRO A 99 14.49 20.74 18.19
C PRO A 99 13.37 19.87 17.61
N ILE A 100 12.29 20.48 17.11
CA ILE A 100 11.17 19.76 16.51
C ILE A 100 11.57 18.97 15.25
N VAL A 101 12.48 19.49 14.43
CA VAL A 101 13.01 18.81 13.24
C VAL A 101 13.83 17.57 13.66
N LYS A 102 14.60 17.68 14.74
CA LYS A 102 15.34 16.54 15.32
C LYS A 102 14.39 15.49 15.89
N LYS A 103 13.33 15.91 16.58
CA LYS A 103 12.27 15.02 17.09
C LYS A 103 11.58 14.28 15.94
N MET A 104 11.35 14.95 14.81
CA MET A 104 10.79 14.33 13.61
C MET A 104 11.66 13.19 13.09
N LEU A 105 12.98 13.41 12.95
CA LEU A 105 13.93 12.36 12.57
C LEU A 105 13.97 11.21 13.60
N GLN A 106 13.95 11.53 14.90
CA GLN A 106 13.95 10.52 15.96
C GLN A 106 12.68 9.66 15.93
N SER A 107 11.51 10.27 15.69
CA SER A 107 10.25 9.55 15.51
C SER A 107 10.33 8.57 14.34
N ALA A 108 10.86 9.01 13.19
CA ALA A 108 11.04 8.16 12.02
C ALA A 108 12.01 6.99 12.28
N ARG A 109 13.12 7.24 12.97
CA ARG A 109 14.07 6.17 13.39
C ARG A 109 13.42 5.18 14.34
N HIS A 110 12.72 5.68 15.37
CA HIS A 110 12.03 4.83 16.34
C HIS A 110 10.95 3.98 15.68
N TYR A 111 10.20 4.55 14.74
CA TYR A 111 9.18 3.85 13.97
C TYR A 111 9.75 2.64 13.21
N VAL A 112 10.85 2.85 12.48
CA VAL A 112 11.51 1.79 11.69
C VAL A 112 12.12 0.72 12.60
N SER A 113 12.84 1.12 13.66
CA SER A 113 13.52 0.16 14.55
C SER A 113 12.55 -0.77 15.29
N ASN A 114 11.28 -0.38 15.41
CA ASN A 114 10.24 -1.14 16.10
C ASN A 114 9.09 -1.48 15.14
N PHE A 115 9.35 -1.50 13.84
CA PHE A 115 8.31 -1.78 12.85
C PHE A 115 7.70 -3.18 13.10
N GLY A 116 6.37 -3.25 13.09
CA GLY A 116 5.61 -4.47 13.42
C GLY A 116 5.30 -4.68 14.90
N THR A 117 5.90 -3.92 15.82
CA THR A 117 5.63 -4.05 17.28
C THR A 117 4.77 -2.92 17.86
N HIS A 118 4.30 -2.00 17.03
CA HIS A 118 3.54 -0.81 17.43
C HIS A 118 2.06 -1.08 17.78
N GLY A 119 1.61 -2.33 17.60
CA GLY A 119 0.22 -2.72 17.78
C GLY A 119 -0.72 -1.84 16.96
N GLU A 120 -1.68 -1.24 17.66
CA GLU A 120 -2.70 -0.37 17.09
C GLU A 120 -2.23 1.03 16.67
N ASN A 121 -1.08 1.50 17.16
CA ASN A 121 -0.55 2.84 16.90
C ASN A 121 0.57 2.79 15.85
N ASN A 122 0.28 2.14 14.74
CA ASN A 122 1.27 1.76 13.73
C ASN A 122 1.36 2.75 12.55
N TRP A 123 0.86 3.97 12.71
CA TRP A 123 1.01 5.03 11.70
C TRP A 123 2.13 5.99 12.06
N LEU A 124 2.92 6.38 11.07
CA LEU A 124 3.90 7.47 11.19
C LEU A 124 3.30 8.72 10.56
N VAL A 125 3.11 9.79 11.34
CA VAL A 125 2.37 10.96 10.88
C VAL A 125 3.18 12.22 11.11
N CYS A 126 3.46 12.95 10.02
CA CYS A 126 4.18 14.23 10.05
C CYS A 126 3.28 15.34 9.49
N LEU A 127 2.97 16.35 10.31
CA LEU A 127 2.01 17.42 10.00
C LEU A 127 2.66 18.82 10.06
N GLY A 128 1.99 19.82 9.49
CA GLY A 128 2.33 21.24 9.64
C GLY A 128 3.30 21.79 8.59
N GLU A 129 4.17 22.71 8.97
CA GLU A 129 4.91 23.63 8.09
C GLU A 129 5.56 22.98 6.84
N PRO A 130 5.35 23.52 5.62
CA PRO A 130 6.01 23.05 4.41
C PRO A 130 7.54 23.12 4.48
N GLY A 131 8.20 22.33 3.64
CA GLY A 131 9.66 22.41 3.50
C GLY A 131 10.46 21.92 4.71
N CYS A 132 9.83 21.39 5.76
CA CYS A 132 10.50 20.86 6.95
C CYS A 132 11.13 19.46 6.76
N GLY A 133 11.02 18.87 5.57
CA GLY A 133 11.58 17.56 5.26
C GLY A 133 10.68 16.36 5.57
N LYS A 134 9.38 16.57 5.78
CA LYS A 134 8.39 15.49 6.01
C LYS A 134 8.42 14.43 4.90
N THR A 135 8.32 14.83 3.64
CA THR A 135 8.46 13.94 2.49
C THR A 135 9.78 13.19 2.50
N HIS A 136 10.91 13.86 2.79
CA HIS A 136 12.21 13.17 2.88
C HIS A 136 12.15 12.02 3.88
N LEU A 137 11.61 12.26 5.08
CA LEU A 137 11.51 11.23 6.12
C LEU A 137 10.54 10.12 5.75
N SER A 138 9.37 10.44 5.19
CA SER A 138 8.43 9.43 4.68
C SER A 138 9.09 8.50 3.66
N LEU A 139 9.87 9.07 2.73
CA LEU A 139 10.62 8.32 1.73
C LEU A 139 11.80 7.54 2.30
N ALA A 140 12.51 8.10 3.28
CA ALA A 140 13.60 7.42 3.96
C ALA A 140 13.12 6.19 4.75
N VAL A 141 11.97 6.31 5.43
CA VAL A 141 11.31 5.19 6.10
C VAL A 141 10.87 4.15 5.07
N ALA A 142 10.20 4.57 3.99
CA ALA A 142 9.80 3.68 2.90
C ALA A 142 10.98 2.90 2.32
N ASN A 143 12.10 3.56 2.02
CA ASN A 143 13.32 2.91 1.53
C ASN A 143 13.83 1.86 2.51
N THR A 144 13.82 2.15 3.81
CA THR A 144 14.31 1.21 4.83
C THR A 144 13.40 -0.02 4.96
N LEU A 145 12.09 0.17 4.83
CA LEU A 145 11.12 -0.93 4.83
C LEU A 145 11.23 -1.78 3.55
N LEU A 146 11.42 -1.14 2.40
CA LEU A 146 11.66 -1.84 1.12
C LEU A 146 12.95 -2.69 1.18
N THR A 147 14.01 -2.20 1.81
CA THR A 147 15.24 -3.00 2.02
C THR A 147 15.06 -4.15 3.01
N SER A 148 13.96 -4.16 3.76
CA SER A 148 13.58 -5.21 4.70
C SER A 148 12.47 -6.13 4.13
N ASP A 149 12.31 -6.16 2.80
CA ASP A 149 11.32 -6.97 2.07
C ASP A 149 9.85 -6.72 2.47
N VAL A 150 9.54 -5.52 2.98
CA VAL A 150 8.17 -5.05 3.26
C VAL A 150 7.60 -4.36 2.02
N GLN A 151 6.36 -4.68 1.64
CA GLN A 151 5.74 -4.05 0.49
C GLN A 151 5.30 -2.62 0.81
N VAL A 152 5.79 -1.66 0.03
CA VAL A 152 5.45 -0.25 0.20
C VAL A 152 4.83 0.29 -1.09
N MET A 153 3.69 0.98 -0.97
CA MET A 153 3.12 1.80 -2.02
C MET A 153 3.35 3.27 -1.70
N TYR A 154 3.93 4.01 -2.63
CA TYR A 154 4.06 5.46 -2.52
C TYR A 154 2.96 6.14 -3.31
N PHE A 155 2.16 6.93 -2.61
CA PHE A 155 1.04 7.66 -3.15
C PHE A 155 1.23 9.17 -2.93
N PRO A 156 1.79 9.89 -3.92
CA PRO A 156 1.83 11.35 -3.88
C PRO A 156 0.41 11.89 -4.11
N HIS A 157 -0.13 12.66 -3.16
CA HIS A 157 -1.56 13.00 -3.15
C HIS A 157 -2.03 13.69 -4.43
N VAL A 158 -1.32 14.71 -4.92
CA VAL A 158 -1.76 15.50 -6.09
C VAL A 158 -1.83 14.64 -7.35
N GLU A 159 -0.73 13.97 -7.69
CA GLU A 159 -0.62 13.14 -8.89
C GLU A 159 -1.48 11.87 -8.78
N GLY A 160 -1.50 11.25 -7.60
CA GLY A 160 -2.30 10.06 -7.31
C GLY A 160 -3.79 10.32 -7.45
N MET A 161 -4.29 11.39 -6.83
CA MET A 161 -5.71 11.77 -6.94
C MET A 161 -6.09 12.16 -8.37
N SER A 162 -5.20 12.86 -9.10
CA SER A 162 -5.42 13.17 -10.52
C SER A 162 -5.53 11.90 -11.37
N GLU A 163 -4.70 10.89 -11.10
CA GLU A 163 -4.73 9.62 -11.82
C GLU A 163 -5.99 8.82 -11.52
N LEU A 164 -6.39 8.74 -10.24
CA LEU A 164 -7.65 8.10 -9.85
C LEU A 164 -8.83 8.77 -10.55
N LYS A 165 -8.85 10.11 -10.60
CA LYS A 165 -9.92 10.85 -11.28
C LYS A 165 -9.96 10.57 -12.78
N ASN A 166 -8.79 10.52 -13.43
CA ASN A 166 -8.68 10.17 -14.84
C ASN A 166 -9.08 8.71 -15.13
N THR A 167 -8.83 7.81 -14.18
CA THR A 167 -9.20 6.39 -14.28
C THR A 167 -10.72 6.22 -14.15
N PHE A 168 -11.34 6.91 -13.18
CA PHE A 168 -12.78 6.95 -12.99
C PHE A 168 -13.53 7.35 -14.28
N SER A 169 -13.02 8.35 -15.01
CA SER A 169 -13.62 8.78 -16.28
C SER A 169 -13.50 7.80 -17.45
N LYS A 170 -12.70 6.73 -17.30
CA LYS A 170 -12.39 5.78 -18.39
C LYS A 170 -12.91 4.37 -18.12
N ASN A 171 -12.73 3.85 -16.91
CA ASN A 171 -13.10 2.49 -16.53
C ASN A 171 -13.27 2.38 -15.01
N GLU A 172 -14.49 2.05 -14.56
CA GLU A 172 -14.81 1.87 -13.14
C GLU A 172 -14.12 0.65 -12.52
N GLU A 173 -13.97 -0.46 -13.27
CA GLU A 173 -13.31 -1.67 -12.78
C GLU A 173 -11.84 -1.37 -12.44
N THR A 174 -11.15 -0.64 -13.33
CA THR A 174 -9.76 -0.22 -13.11
C THR A 174 -9.62 0.75 -11.92
N LEU A 175 -10.64 1.58 -11.64
CA LEU A 175 -10.62 2.43 -10.46
C LEU A 175 -10.67 1.57 -9.19
N GLU A 176 -11.61 0.62 -9.13
CA GLU A 176 -11.79 -0.25 -7.96
C GLU A 176 -10.53 -1.07 -7.69
N GLU A 177 -9.84 -1.55 -8.72
CA GLU A 177 -8.54 -2.21 -8.56
C GLU A 177 -7.49 -1.32 -7.90
N LYS A 178 -7.39 -0.04 -8.30
CA LYS A 178 -6.45 0.90 -7.69
C LYS A 178 -6.80 1.26 -6.25
N LEU A 179 -8.10 1.41 -5.95
CA LEU A 179 -8.56 1.63 -4.58
C LEU A 179 -8.28 0.40 -3.71
N ARG A 180 -8.47 -0.80 -4.25
CA ARG A 180 -8.11 -2.05 -3.58
C ARG A 180 -6.61 -2.12 -3.30
N GLU A 181 -5.74 -1.68 -4.20
CA GLU A 181 -4.29 -1.60 -3.94
C GLU A 181 -3.96 -0.63 -2.79
N LEU A 182 -4.55 0.57 -2.79
CA LEU A 182 -4.37 1.56 -1.72
C LEU A 182 -4.81 1.01 -0.35
N ARG A 183 -5.93 0.28 -0.33
CA ARG A 183 -6.47 -0.34 0.88
C ARG A 183 -5.58 -1.46 1.41
N ASN A 184 -5.09 -2.35 0.54
CA ASN A 184 -4.52 -3.64 0.95
C ASN A 184 -2.99 -3.72 1.00
N VAL A 185 -2.26 -2.74 0.47
CA VAL A 185 -0.79 -2.77 0.55
C VAL A 185 -0.30 -2.83 2.00
N ASP A 186 0.75 -3.62 2.27
CA ASP A 186 1.33 -3.78 3.61
C ASP A 186 1.62 -2.42 4.26
N VAL A 187 2.29 -1.52 3.52
CA VAL A 187 2.56 -0.13 3.96
C VAL A 187 2.18 0.86 2.87
N LEU A 188 1.30 1.80 3.22
CA LEU A 188 0.96 2.93 2.36
C LEU A 188 1.72 4.18 2.83
N VAL A 189 2.44 4.83 1.92
CA VAL A 189 2.97 6.17 2.11
C VAL A 189 2.08 7.15 1.38
N TRP A 190 1.22 7.84 2.13
CA TRP A 190 0.42 8.94 1.62
C TRP A 190 1.20 10.25 1.79
N ASP A 191 1.88 10.66 0.74
CA ASP A 191 2.69 11.88 0.78
C ASP A 191 1.86 13.10 0.44
N ASP A 192 2.06 14.16 1.23
CA ASP A 192 1.44 15.46 1.05
C ASP A 192 -0.10 15.38 1.01
N LEU A 193 -0.70 14.64 1.95
CA LEU A 193 -2.14 14.48 2.09
C LEU A 193 -2.84 15.85 2.16
N PHE A 194 -3.89 16.02 1.34
CA PHE A 194 -4.64 17.27 1.15
C PHE A 194 -3.81 18.46 0.65
N LYS A 195 -2.64 18.20 0.05
CA LYS A 195 -1.90 19.22 -0.68
C LYS A 195 -2.59 19.56 -1.99
N GLY A 196 -2.59 20.85 -2.29
CA GLY A 196 -3.09 21.37 -3.55
C GLY A 196 -4.59 21.67 -3.48
N ARG A 197 -4.94 22.84 -4.01
CA ARG A 197 -6.24 23.53 -3.94
C ARG A 197 -6.51 24.18 -2.58
N LYS A 198 -7.20 25.33 -2.64
CA LYS A 198 -7.68 26.06 -1.46
C LYS A 198 -8.79 25.29 -0.72
N GLU A 199 -9.50 24.43 -1.43
CA GLU A 199 -10.62 23.64 -0.92
C GLU A 199 -10.50 22.18 -1.39
N VAL A 200 -10.74 21.25 -0.47
CA VAL A 200 -10.75 19.81 -0.72
C VAL A 200 -12.14 19.41 -1.23
N THR A 201 -12.19 18.72 -2.37
CA THR A 201 -13.48 18.32 -2.98
C THR A 201 -14.12 17.15 -2.23
N PRO A 202 -15.47 17.00 -2.22
CA PRO A 202 -16.15 15.85 -1.60
C PRO A 202 -15.63 14.50 -2.07
N TRP A 203 -15.41 14.32 -3.38
CA TRP A 203 -14.82 13.10 -3.93
C TRP A 203 -13.43 12.78 -3.35
N THR A 204 -12.61 13.81 -3.09
CA THR A 204 -11.30 13.59 -2.45
C THR A 204 -11.47 13.12 -1.00
N ILE A 205 -12.43 13.68 -0.27
CA ILE A 205 -12.76 13.27 1.10
C ILE A 205 -13.23 11.82 1.10
N GLU A 206 -14.11 11.42 0.18
CA GLU A 206 -14.62 10.05 0.05
C GLU A 206 -13.49 9.04 -0.18
N ILE A 207 -12.59 9.30 -1.14
CA ILE A 207 -11.47 8.41 -1.46
C ILE A 207 -10.49 8.29 -0.30
N VAL A 208 -10.16 9.42 0.36
CA VAL A 208 -9.28 9.41 1.54
C VAL A 208 -9.94 8.67 2.68
N PHE A 209 -11.23 8.90 2.92
CA PHE A 209 -11.99 8.22 3.96
C PHE A 209 -12.04 6.71 3.71
N ASP A 210 -12.37 6.26 2.50
CA ASP A 210 -12.41 4.83 2.14
C ASP A 210 -11.06 4.14 2.45
N ALA A 211 -9.98 4.70 1.90
CA ALA A 211 -8.65 4.13 2.06
C ALA A 211 -8.19 4.13 3.52
N LEU A 212 -8.29 5.27 4.23
CA LEU A 212 -7.81 5.37 5.61
C LEU A 212 -8.71 4.62 6.59
N ASN A 213 -10.02 4.57 6.38
CA ASN A 213 -10.93 3.82 7.24
C ASN A 213 -10.69 2.32 7.12
N TYR A 214 -10.51 1.79 5.90
CA TYR A 214 -10.16 0.38 5.72
C TYR A 214 -8.87 0.03 6.45
N ARG A 215 -7.81 0.84 6.27
CA ARG A 215 -6.52 0.61 6.91
C ARG A 215 -6.59 0.77 8.44
N TYR A 216 -7.40 1.70 8.92
CA TYR A 216 -7.67 1.89 10.34
C TYR A 216 -8.32 0.67 10.99
N LEU A 217 -9.31 0.06 10.32
CA LEU A 217 -10.04 -1.11 10.84
C LEU A 217 -9.20 -2.40 10.75
N ASN A 218 -8.34 -2.51 9.74
CA ASN A 218 -7.49 -3.68 9.51
C ASN A 218 -6.08 -3.54 10.11
N LEU A 219 -5.84 -2.50 10.92
CA LEU A 219 -4.54 -2.22 11.54
C LEU A 219 -3.37 -2.22 10.54
N LEU A 220 -3.57 -1.65 9.35
CA LEU A 220 -2.54 -1.60 8.32
C LEU A 220 -1.64 -0.36 8.50
N PRO A 221 -0.30 -0.54 8.60
CA PRO A 221 0.63 0.56 8.79
C PRO A 221 0.53 1.62 7.69
N THR A 222 0.47 2.90 8.08
CA THR A 222 0.32 4.01 7.12
C THR A 222 1.25 5.14 7.50
N ILE A 223 2.00 5.66 6.53
CA ILE A 223 2.91 6.79 6.69
C ILE A 223 2.25 7.98 6.01
N ILE A 224 1.98 9.05 6.76
CA ILE A 224 1.27 10.24 6.27
C ILE A 224 2.16 11.45 6.47
N SER A 225 2.36 12.23 5.41
CA SER A 225 2.84 13.60 5.51
C SER A 225 1.72 14.56 5.06
N SER A 226 1.59 15.71 5.71
CA SER A 226 0.66 16.75 5.29
C SER A 226 1.16 18.13 5.71
N GLU A 227 0.81 19.16 4.92
CA GLU A 227 1.05 20.55 5.29
C GLU A 227 0.01 21.09 6.28
N TRP A 228 -1.01 20.30 6.59
CA TRP A 228 -2.10 20.69 7.48
C TRP A 228 -1.77 20.41 8.94
N THR A 229 -2.36 21.20 9.84
CA THR A 229 -2.31 20.97 11.28
C THR A 229 -3.37 19.94 11.73
N PRO A 230 -3.27 19.37 12.94
CA PRO A 230 -4.32 18.54 13.52
C PRO A 230 -5.71 19.20 13.49
N GLU A 231 -5.78 20.50 13.79
CA GLU A 231 -7.02 21.27 13.79
C GLU A 231 -7.64 21.35 12.39
N MET A 232 -6.83 21.64 11.36
CA MET A 232 -7.32 21.68 9.98
C MET A 232 -7.90 20.33 9.53
N LEU A 233 -7.23 19.22 9.88
CA LEU A 233 -7.73 17.87 9.58
C LEU A 233 -9.06 17.58 10.26
N LEU A 234 -9.18 17.90 11.55
CA LEU A 234 -10.42 17.71 12.33
C LEU A 234 -11.58 18.58 11.83
N ASN A 235 -11.28 19.80 11.36
CA ASN A 235 -12.26 20.73 10.81
C ASN A 235 -12.75 20.32 9.42
N LEU A 236 -11.89 19.71 8.60
CA LEU A 236 -12.29 19.17 7.30
C LEU A 236 -13.22 17.97 7.47
N ASP A 237 -12.77 16.96 8.22
CA ASP A 237 -13.56 15.78 8.52
C ASP A 237 -13.10 15.17 9.84
N LYS A 238 -13.97 15.22 10.85
CA LYS A 238 -13.66 14.72 12.19
C LYS A 238 -13.27 13.25 12.18
N ALA A 239 -13.86 12.45 11.29
CA ALA A 239 -13.67 11.02 11.23
C ALA A 239 -12.29 10.67 10.63
N ILE A 240 -11.85 11.37 9.59
CA ILE A 240 -10.50 11.25 9.02
C ILE A 240 -9.48 11.77 10.03
N GLY A 241 -9.66 13.00 10.53
CA GLY A 241 -8.71 13.65 11.43
C GLY A 241 -8.47 12.85 12.71
N SER A 242 -9.54 12.40 13.38
CA SER A 242 -9.43 11.61 14.61
C SER A 242 -8.69 10.28 14.41
N ARG A 243 -8.95 9.55 13.32
CA ARG A 243 -8.26 8.29 13.00
C ARG A 243 -6.76 8.49 12.76
N ILE A 244 -6.40 9.54 12.00
CA ILE A 244 -5.00 9.89 11.75
C ILE A 244 -4.28 10.18 13.07
N LEU A 245 -4.88 11.01 13.92
CA LEU A 245 -4.28 11.41 15.20
C LEU A 245 -4.21 10.24 16.19
N GLU A 246 -5.22 9.38 16.21
CA GLU A 246 -5.25 8.19 17.05
C GLU A 246 -4.17 7.18 16.65
N ARG A 247 -4.15 6.73 15.39
CA ARG A 247 -3.19 5.73 14.91
C ARG A 247 -1.75 6.26 14.87
N GLY A 248 -1.60 7.59 14.79
CA GLY A 248 -0.31 8.26 14.88
C GLY A 248 0.23 8.39 16.30
N LYS A 249 -0.50 8.04 17.37
CA LYS A 249 -0.01 8.18 18.75
C LYS A 249 1.37 7.51 18.92
N GLY A 250 2.31 8.19 19.56
CA GLY A 250 3.70 7.73 19.70
C GLY A 250 4.61 8.07 18.51
N HIS A 251 4.06 8.29 17.31
CA HIS A 251 4.82 8.62 16.10
C HIS A 251 4.31 9.87 15.35
N LEU A 252 3.37 10.61 15.95
CA LEU A 252 2.84 11.86 15.44
C LEU A 252 3.80 13.00 15.77
N VAL A 253 4.23 13.73 14.75
CA VAL A 253 5.03 14.95 14.89
C VAL A 253 4.35 16.09 14.13
N VAL A 254 4.09 17.18 14.83
CA VAL A 254 3.58 18.42 14.25
C VAL A 254 4.73 19.42 14.22
N VAL A 255 5.05 19.92 13.03
CA VAL A 255 6.12 20.91 12.84
C VAL A 255 5.47 22.26 12.56
N GLU A 256 5.87 23.27 13.31
CA GLU A 256 5.35 24.64 13.17
C GLU A 256 6.53 25.61 13.18
N GLY A 257 6.40 26.73 12.46
CA GLY A 257 7.40 27.79 12.43
C GLY A 257 8.25 27.80 11.15
N ILE A 258 8.39 29.00 10.58
CA ILE A 258 9.10 29.23 9.31
C ILE A 258 10.59 28.86 9.38
N ASP A 259 11.18 28.88 10.57
CA ASP A 259 12.55 28.48 10.87
C ASP A 259 12.80 26.98 10.65
N CYS A 260 11.74 26.16 10.64
CA CYS A 260 11.82 24.75 10.30
C CYS A 260 11.91 24.50 8.78
N ASN A 261 11.61 25.50 7.94
CA ASN A 261 11.56 25.35 6.49
C ASN A 261 12.96 25.35 5.88
N PHE A 262 13.37 24.21 5.30
CA PHE A 262 14.69 24.05 4.68
C PHE A 262 14.86 24.85 3.39
N ARG A 263 13.77 25.31 2.78
CA ARG A 263 13.78 26.02 1.49
C ARG A 263 13.96 27.52 1.65
N LEU A 264 13.83 28.04 2.87
CA LEU A 264 13.89 29.46 3.21
C LEU A 264 15.08 29.82 4.09
N ALA A 265 15.94 28.84 4.37
CA ALA A 265 17.10 28.93 5.26
C ALA A 265 18.41 29.00 4.49
#